data_AF-A0AB73Q0X9-F1
#
_entry.id   AF-A0AB73Q0X9-F1
#
_cell.length_a   1.000
_cell.length_b   1.000
_cell.length_c   1.000
_cell.angle_alpha   90.00
_cell.angle_beta   90.00
_cell.angle_gamma   90.00
#
_symmetry.space_group_name_H-M   'P 1'
#
loop_
_entity.id
_entity.type
_entity.pdbx_description
1 polymer ?
#
loop_
_entity_poly.entity_id
_entity_poly.type
_entity_poly.pdbx_seq_one_letter_code
_entity_poly.pdbx_strand_id
1 'polypeptide(L)' 'MTVLLTDNLPLLADAPNGIKKLRELILELAVRGKLVPQDPSDEPASELLNRIHAEKQRLLAESKVRKQKELGFVRKV' A
#
# COMPACT_ATOMS: atom_id res chain seq x y z
N MET A 1 -18.30 0.52 -13.56
CA MET A 1 -19.36 1.45 -13.09
C MET A 1 -19.06 1.75 -11.64
N THR A 2 -18.21 2.75 -11.38
CA THR A 2 -17.80 3.11 -10.02
C THR A 2 -18.87 4.04 -9.47
N VAL A 3 -19.77 3.51 -8.64
CA VAL A 3 -20.66 4.36 -7.85
C VAL A 3 -19.79 5.16 -6.89
N LEU A 4 -19.89 6.49 -6.91
CA LEU A 4 -19.12 7.32 -5.99
C LEU A 4 -19.71 7.12 -4.60
N LEU A 5 -18.85 6.88 -3.61
CA LEU A 5 -19.26 6.78 -2.19
C LEU A 5 -20.06 8.01 -1.74
N THR A 6 -19.81 9.16 -2.38
CA THR A 6 -20.52 10.42 -2.15
C THR A 6 -22.00 10.35 -2.47
N ASP A 7 -22.39 9.58 -3.48
CA ASP A 7 -23.77 9.54 -3.96
C ASP A 7 -24.69 8.81 -2.96
N ASN A 8 -24.10 7.96 -2.11
CA ASN A 8 -24.80 7.15 -1.12
C ASN A 8 -24.60 7.63 0.33
N LEU A 9 -23.95 8.79 0.53
CA LEU A 9 -23.70 9.36 1.86
C LEU A 9 -24.97 9.56 2.70
N PRO A 10 -26.11 10.05 2.17
CA PRO A 10 -27.32 10.25 2.97
C PRO A 10 -27.82 8.95 3.61
N LEU A 11 -27.83 7.86 2.84
CA LEU A 11 -28.26 6.54 3.32
C LEU A 11 -27.32 5.98 4.41
N LEU A 12 -26.02 6.25 4.28
CA LEU A 12 -25.01 5.86 5.28
C LEU A 12 -25.07 6.73 6.55
N ALA A 13 -25.56 7.96 6.45
CA ALA A 13 -25.72 8.84 7.60
C ALA A 13 -26.95 8.45 8.46
N ASP A 14 -28.05 8.05 7.81
CA ASP A 14 -29.29 7.67 8.49
C ASP A 14 -29.26 6.23 9.04
N ALA A 15 -28.37 5.37 8.54
CA ALA A 15 -28.22 4.01 9.02
C ALA A 15 -27.65 3.96 10.46
N PRO A 16 -28.15 3.07 11.33
CA PRO A 16 -27.61 2.91 12.68
C PRO A 16 -26.13 2.51 12.61
N ASN A 17 -25.28 3.27 13.31
CA ASN A 17 -23.81 3.16 13.28
C ASN A 17 -23.15 3.44 11.92
N GLY A 18 -23.87 3.97 10.93
CA GLY A 18 -23.35 4.17 9.58
C GLY A 18 -22.18 5.16 9.52
N ILE A 19 -22.24 6.27 10.27
CA ILE A 19 -21.12 7.22 10.40
C ILE A 19 -19.86 6.57 10.99
N LYS A 20 -20.01 5.68 11.98
CA LYS A 20 -18.87 4.97 12.58
C LYS A 20 -18.20 4.05 11.57
N LYS A 21 -19.00 3.24 10.86
CA LYS A 21 -18.51 2.33 9.81
C LYS A 21 -17.86 3.08 8.64
N LEU A 22 -18.42 4.23 8.25
CA LEU A 22 -17.84 5.06 7.20
C LEU A 22 -16.45 5.58 7.58
N ARG A 23 -16.26 6.04 8.83
CA ARG A 23 -14.95 6.46 9.33
C ARG A 23 -13.94 5.31 9.34
N GLU A 24 -14.36 4.13 9.80
CA GLU A 24 -13.52 2.92 9.78
C GLU A 24 -13.09 2.56 8.36
N LEU A 25 -14.01 2.61 7.40
CA LEU A 25 -13.73 2.35 5.99
C LEU A 25 -12.75 3.38 5.40
N ILE A 26 -12.95 4.67 5.66
CA ILE A 26 -12.03 5.73 5.18
C ILE A 26 -10.63 5.50 5.75
N LEU A 27 -10.53 5.17 7.05
CA LEU A 27 -9.25 4.87 7.68
C LEU A 27 -8.57 3.65 7.05
N GLU A 28 -9.32 2.57 6.79
CA GLU A 28 -8.79 1.37 6.11
C GLU A 28 -8.26 1.70 4.71
N LEU A 29 -9.00 2.50 3.94
CA LEU A 29 -8.58 2.94 2.62
C LEU A 29 -7.34 3.85 2.68
N ALA A 30 -7.27 4.73 3.68
CA ALA A 30 -6.11 5.59 3.93
C ALA A 30 -4.85 4.77 4.21
N VAL A 31 -4.94 3.80 5.13
CA VAL A 31 -3.82 2.91 5.48
C VAL A 31 -3.35 2.09 4.27
N ARG A 32 -4.27 1.73 3.37
CA ARG A 32 -3.95 1.04 2.10
C ARG A 32 -3.50 1.96 0.98
N GLY A 33 -3.46 3.27 1.17
CA GLY A 33 -3.08 4.25 0.15
C GLY A 33 -4.11 4.42 -0.98
N LYS A 34 -5.37 3.98 -0.80
CA LYS A 34 -6.40 3.97 -1.85
C LYS A 34 -7.27 5.23 -1.92
N LEU A 35 -6.95 6.25 -1.14
CA LEU A 35 -7.70 7.52 -1.15
C LEU A 35 -7.35 8.42 -2.35
N VAL A 36 -6.27 8.11 -3.05
CA VAL A 36 -5.79 8.85 -4.21
C VAL A 36 -5.61 7.86 -5.36
N PRO A 37 -5.95 8.25 -6.61
CA PRO A 37 -5.65 7.43 -7.79
C PRO A 37 -4.18 7.02 -7.81
N GLN A 38 -3.92 5.75 -8.08
CA GLN A 38 -2.55 5.26 -8.29
C GLN A 38 -2.12 5.60 -9.72
N ASP A 39 -0.88 6.03 -9.91
CA ASP A 39 -0.30 6.22 -11.23
C ASP A 39 0.19 4.85 -11.76
N PRO A 40 -0.36 4.34 -12.88
CA PRO A 40 0.09 3.07 -13.45
C PRO A 40 1.55 3.09 -13.92
N SER A 41 2.16 4.27 -14.06
CA SER A 41 3.57 4.44 -14.40
C SER A 41 4.50 4.43 -13.20
N ASP A 42 3.96 4.43 -11.97
CA ASP A 42 4.75 4.32 -10.76
C ASP A 42 5.54 3.00 -10.73
N GLU A 43 6.79 3.07 -10.29
CA GLU A 43 7.63 1.87 -10.17
C GLU A 43 7.02 0.93 -9.11
N PRO A 44 6.78 -0.35 -9.44
CA PRO A 44 6.30 -1.29 -8.45
C PRO A 44 7.40 -1.55 -7.42
N ALA A 45 7.02 -1.62 -6.15
CA ALA A 45 7.95 -1.82 -5.03
C ALA A 45 8.87 -3.05 -5.19
N SER A 46 8.48 -4.03 -6.00
CA SER A 46 9.32 -5.17 -6.36
C SER A 46 10.64 -4.78 -7.02
N GLU A 47 10.66 -3.74 -7.87
CA GLU A 47 11.89 -3.33 -8.55
C GLU A 47 12.85 -2.62 -7.59
N LEU A 48 12.32 -1.83 -6.64
CA LEU A 48 13.12 -1.30 -5.54
C LEU A 48 13.73 -2.43 -4.70
N LEU A 49 12.95 -3.47 -4.37
CA LEU A 49 13.46 -4.63 -3.64
C LEU A 49 14.58 -5.35 -4.40
N ASN A 50 14.42 -5.55 -5.72
CA ASN A 50 15.47 -6.13 -6.55
C ASN A 50 16.78 -5.34 -6.47
N ARG A 51 16.69 -4.00 -6.54
CA ARG A 51 17.86 -3.11 -6.40
C ARG A 51 18.51 -3.22 -5.02
N ILE A 52 17.71 -3.24 -3.96
CA ILE A 52 18.22 -3.42 -2.59
C ILE A 52 18.90 -4.78 -2.42
N HIS A 53 18.33 -5.86 -2.97
CA HIS A 53 18.94 -7.17 -2.94
C HIS A 53 20.29 -7.20 -3.65
N ALA A 54 20.38 -6.64 -4.86
CA ALA A 54 21.62 -6.56 -5.62
C ALA A 54 22.71 -5.78 -4.87
N GLU A 55 22.37 -4.61 -4.35
CA GLU A 55 23.33 -3.78 -3.60
C GLU A 55 23.77 -4.46 -2.30
N LYS A 56 22.86 -5.16 -1.60
CA LYS A 56 23.22 -5.94 -0.41
C LYS A 56 24.19 -7.06 -0.74
N GLN A 57 24.02 -7.77 -1.85
CA GLN A 57 24.98 -8.81 -2.26
C GLN A 57 26.36 -8.22 -2.55
N ARG A 58 26.41 -7.06 -3.21
CA ARG A 58 27.67 -6.34 -3.45
C ARG A 58 28.35 -5.94 -2.13
N LEU A 59 27.60 -5.37 -1.19
CA LEU A 59 28.14 -4.96 0.12
C LEU A 59 28.58 -6.14 1.00
N LEU A 60 27.94 -7.32 0.86
CA LEU A 60 28.37 -8.56 1.50
C LEU A 60 29.68 -9.06 0.89
N ALA A 61 29.84 -9.00 -0.43
CA ALA A 61 31.10 -9.33 -1.09
C ALA A 61 32.24 -8.39 -0.66
N GLU A 62 31.94 -7.10 -0.46
CA GLU A 62 32.88 -6.11 0.06
C GLU A 62 33.11 -6.22 1.59
N SER A 63 32.48 -7.18 2.30
CA SER A 63 32.56 -7.38 3.76
C SER A 63 32.17 -6.17 4.61
N LYS A 64 31.44 -5.20 4.04
CA LYS A 64 31.03 -3.95 4.70
C LYS A 64 29.79 -4.10 5.58
N VAL A 65 29.03 -5.19 5.43
CA VAL A 65 27.75 -5.40 6.11
C VAL A 65 27.61 -6.87 6.56
N ARG A 66 26.91 -7.11 7.68
CA ARG A 66 26.60 -8.47 8.16
C ARG A 66 25.37 -9.04 7.44
N LYS A 67 25.32 -10.37 7.29
CA LYS A 67 24.19 -11.07 6.67
C LYS A 67 22.91 -10.86 7.50
N GLN A 68 21.99 -10.03 7.00
CA GLN A 68 20.67 -9.81 7.58
C GLN A 68 19.60 -10.72 6.95
N LYS A 69 18.48 -10.88 7.66
CA LYS A 69 17.25 -11.56 7.19
C LYS A 69 16.83 -11.08 5.79
N GLU A 70 16.24 -11.97 5.01
CA GLU A 70 15.68 -11.64 3.70
C GLU A 70 14.50 -10.68 3.83
N LEU A 71 14.40 -9.76 2.87
CA LEU A 71 13.26 -8.86 2.77
C LEU A 71 12.04 -9.67 2.32
N GLY A 72 10.87 -9.31 2.85
CA GLY A 72 9.62 -10.00 2.53
C GLY A 72 9.23 -9.86 1.06
N PHE A 73 8.45 -10.82 0.56
CA PHE A 73 7.91 -10.78 -0.80
C PHE A 73 6.79 -9.73 -0.92
N VAL A 74 6.94 -8.81 -1.87
CA VAL A 74 5.88 -7.88 -2.28
C VAL A 74 5.38 -8.31 -3.65
N ARG A 75 4.06 -8.52 -3.77
CA ARG A 75 3.42 -8.92 -5.03
C ARG A 75 3.56 -7.79 -6.06
N LYS A 76 3.93 -8.13 -7.30
CA LYS A 76 3.85 -7.21 -8.44
C LYS A 76 2.37 -6.91 -8.69
N VAL A 77 1.93 -5.73 -8.32
CA VAL A 77 0.59 -5.18 -8.59
C VAL A 77 0.67 -4.19 -9.72
#